data_AF-A0A8J6ZBR2-F1
#
_entry.id   AF-A0A8J6ZBR2-F1
#
_cell.length_a   1.000
_cell.length_b   1.000
_cell.length_c   1.000
_cell.angle_alpha   90.00
_cell.angle_beta   90.00
_cell.angle_gamma   90.00
#
_symmetry.space_group_name_H-M   'P 1'
#
loop_
_entity.id
_entity.type
_entity.pdbx_description
1 polymer ?
#
loop_
_entity_poly.entity_id
_entity_poly.type
_entity_poly.pdbx_seq_one_letter_code
_entity_poly.pdbx_strand_id
1 'polypeptide(L)'
;MANQIKFTIGNVSEGYKTVEISIRGGAASYKILRSGLLDVDKKISPAIKVSAEWLAKLDALKIFDWEKNYSSDNPDGVQWELNFKDGGKIYRRHGANAYPENFDRFLDWLDELIPEMEFINRKRLEKITLTYLEESLTLDRNAKTLTLDKKNSTHTYHLDESIKKIFDTCQNFLDGIEIADDLKFGAQINFDVTRHDGSTEALEIFYNENFLPALSNLLEEIHACADDLTAKIFSPELIDVPKGKYIFCKVQFKGSYKHYTYQTDDETLAVGDVVDVPVGRYNDVNQARIVEIGYFDEYEAPFPIDRIKKIIGKHIATDFENY
;
A
#
# COMPACT_ATOMS: atom_id res chain seq x y z
N MET A 1 -21.56 -31.84 8.54
CA MET A 1 -21.47 -30.36 8.58
C MET A 1 -21.66 -29.91 10.02
N ALA A 2 -20.86 -28.97 10.51
CA ALA A 2 -21.02 -28.45 11.87
C ALA A 2 -22.37 -27.72 12.03
N ASN A 3 -23.09 -27.98 13.12
CA ASN A 3 -24.40 -27.38 13.41
C ASN A 3 -24.35 -26.26 14.47
N GLN A 4 -23.25 -26.18 15.22
CA GLN A 4 -22.94 -25.08 16.13
C GLN A 4 -21.46 -24.77 16.03
N ILE A 5 -21.13 -23.49 15.90
CA ILE A 5 -19.75 -22.99 15.83
C ILE A 5 -19.61 -21.88 16.86
N LYS A 6 -18.52 -21.90 17.61
CA LYS A 6 -18.09 -20.81 18.48
C LYS A 6 -16.66 -20.49 18.10
N PHE A 7 -16.45 -19.27 17.63
CA PHE A 7 -15.15 -18.80 17.20
C PHE A 7 -14.72 -17.60 18.02
N THR A 8 -13.46 -17.61 18.43
CA THR A 8 -12.79 -16.49 19.10
C THR A 8 -11.50 -16.20 18.38
N ILE A 9 -11.21 -14.92 18.13
CA ILE A 9 -9.93 -14.46 17.58
C ILE A 9 -9.58 -13.10 18.19
N GLY A 10 -8.30 -12.85 18.43
CA GLY A 10 -7.86 -11.55 18.93
C GLY A 10 -6.39 -11.50 19.32
N ASN A 11 -5.97 -10.31 19.73
CA ASN A 11 -4.63 -10.04 20.24
C ASN A 11 -4.73 -9.07 21.43
N VAL A 12 -3.59 -8.79 22.07
CA VAL A 12 -3.54 -7.93 23.27
C VAL A 12 -3.91 -6.48 22.94
N SER A 13 -3.60 -6.00 21.74
CA SER A 13 -3.78 -4.60 21.34
C SER A 13 -5.22 -4.24 20.95
N GLU A 14 -5.90 -5.13 20.21
CA GLU A 14 -7.23 -4.90 19.63
C GLU A 14 -8.35 -5.59 20.43
N GLY A 15 -7.97 -6.43 21.40
CA GLY A 15 -8.89 -7.27 22.15
C GLY A 15 -9.34 -8.51 21.37
N TYR A 16 -10.49 -9.08 21.78
CA TYR A 16 -10.99 -10.34 21.22
C TYR A 16 -12.39 -10.20 20.64
N LYS A 17 -12.60 -10.81 19.49
CA LYS A 17 -13.89 -11.00 18.82
C LYS A 17 -14.36 -12.42 19.11
N THR A 18 -15.59 -12.58 19.62
CA THR A 18 -16.19 -13.89 19.89
C THR A 18 -17.61 -13.96 19.37
N VAL A 19 -17.90 -14.99 18.58
CA VAL A 19 -19.21 -15.25 18.02
C VAL A 19 -19.63 -16.72 18.23
N GLU A 20 -20.93 -16.92 18.46
CA GLU A 20 -21.58 -18.23 18.42
C GLU A 20 -22.59 -18.27 17.26
N ILE A 21 -22.48 -19.28 16.39
CA ILE A 21 -23.33 -19.51 15.22
C ILE A 21 -24.06 -20.83 15.40
N SER A 22 -25.35 -20.86 15.08
CA SER A 22 -26.18 -22.07 15.06
C SER A 22 -26.80 -22.24 13.68
N ILE A 23 -26.63 -23.42 13.09
CA ILE A 23 -27.14 -23.76 11.75
C ILE A 23 -28.19 -24.84 11.90
N ARG A 24 -29.42 -24.57 11.46
CA ARG A 24 -30.54 -25.52 11.49
C ARG A 24 -31.47 -25.32 10.30
N GLY A 25 -31.80 -26.41 9.60
CA GLY A 25 -32.83 -26.40 8.56
C GLY A 25 -32.61 -25.39 7.42
N GLY A 26 -31.35 -25.16 7.02
CA GLY A 26 -31.02 -24.17 5.98
C GLY A 26 -31.05 -22.71 6.44
N ALA A 27 -31.13 -22.46 7.75
CA ALA A 27 -31.00 -21.13 8.33
C ALA A 27 -29.82 -21.10 9.32
N ALA A 28 -29.18 -19.94 9.39
CA ALA A 28 -28.15 -19.64 10.38
C ALA A 28 -28.66 -18.54 11.32
N SER A 29 -28.41 -18.68 12.61
CA SER A 29 -28.50 -17.57 13.57
C SER A 29 -27.17 -17.40 14.26
N TYR A 30 -26.90 -16.19 14.73
CA TYR A 30 -25.66 -15.91 15.43
C TYR A 30 -25.89 -15.05 16.67
N LYS A 31 -24.90 -15.10 17.54
CA LYS A 31 -24.82 -14.34 18.76
C LYS A 31 -23.42 -13.79 18.92
N ILE A 32 -23.30 -12.47 18.93
CA ILE A 32 -22.03 -11.81 19.24
C ILE A 32 -21.87 -11.83 20.76
N LEU A 33 -20.76 -12.41 21.24
CA LEU A 33 -20.44 -12.48 22.67
C LEU A 33 -19.43 -11.41 23.10
N ARG A 34 -18.55 -11.01 22.18
CA ARG A 34 -17.54 -9.96 22.38
C ARG A 34 -17.11 -9.42 21.02
N SER A 35 -16.83 -8.12 20.93
CA SER A 35 -16.24 -7.52 19.73
C SER A 35 -15.18 -6.49 20.12
N GLY A 36 -13.93 -6.93 20.32
CA GLY A 36 -12.80 -6.03 20.57
C GLY A 36 -13.04 -5.03 21.71
N LEU A 37 -12.77 -3.75 21.44
CA LEU A 37 -13.01 -2.59 22.32
C LEU A 37 -14.47 -2.10 22.36
N LEU A 38 -15.37 -2.70 21.58
CA LEU A 38 -16.79 -2.33 21.60
C LEU A 38 -17.50 -3.01 22.77
N ASP A 39 -18.29 -2.24 23.50
CA ASP A 39 -19.19 -2.77 24.51
C ASP A 39 -20.42 -3.36 23.81
N VAL A 40 -20.32 -4.64 23.44
CA VAL A 40 -21.39 -5.35 22.73
C VAL A 40 -22.15 -6.20 23.74
N ASP A 41 -23.33 -5.73 24.16
CA ASP A 41 -24.35 -6.58 24.74
C ASP A 41 -24.58 -7.79 23.84
N LYS A 42 -24.91 -8.96 24.41
CA LYS A 42 -25.20 -10.20 23.66
C LYS A 42 -26.22 -9.95 22.53
N LYS A 43 -25.77 -9.58 21.33
CA LYS A 43 -26.61 -9.31 20.17
C LYS A 43 -27.03 -10.64 19.58
N ILE A 44 -28.28 -11.02 19.82
CA ILE A 44 -28.88 -12.22 19.23
C ILE A 44 -29.55 -11.79 17.94
N SER A 45 -29.05 -12.29 16.82
CA SER A 45 -29.67 -12.04 15.52
C SER A 45 -30.73 -13.11 15.22
N PRO A 46 -31.84 -12.74 14.55
CA PRO A 46 -32.86 -13.70 14.15
C PRO A 46 -32.27 -14.73 13.18
N ALA A 47 -32.99 -15.84 12.97
CA ALA A 47 -32.58 -16.83 11.99
C ALA A 47 -32.63 -16.22 10.57
N ILE A 48 -31.49 -16.23 9.89
CA ILE A 48 -31.29 -15.76 8.53
C ILE A 48 -31.29 -16.98 7.62
N LYS A 49 -32.09 -16.95 6.56
CA LYS A 49 -32.05 -17.99 5.54
C LYS A 49 -30.73 -17.89 4.79
N VAL A 50 -29.96 -18.97 4.77
CA VAL A 50 -28.68 -19.03 4.05
C VAL A 50 -28.84 -19.85 2.78
N SER A 51 -28.07 -19.54 1.74
CA SER A 51 -28.09 -20.30 0.50
C SER A 51 -27.42 -21.66 0.67
N ALA A 52 -27.75 -22.61 -0.21
CA ALA A 52 -27.03 -23.88 -0.28
C ALA A 52 -25.54 -23.68 -0.60
N GLU A 53 -25.22 -22.66 -1.41
CA GLU A 53 -23.85 -22.26 -1.73
C GLU A 53 -23.08 -21.80 -0.49
N TRP A 54 -23.70 -21.00 0.39
CA TRP A 54 -23.07 -20.54 1.62
C TRP A 54 -22.77 -21.70 2.58
N LEU A 55 -23.68 -22.67 2.67
CA LEU A 55 -23.44 -23.90 3.44
C LEU A 55 -22.35 -24.77 2.81
N ALA A 56 -22.30 -24.83 1.48
CA ALA A 56 -21.24 -25.54 0.77
C ALA A 56 -19.86 -24.89 0.98
N LYS A 57 -19.78 -23.56 1.13
CA LYS A 57 -18.53 -22.87 1.51
C LYS A 57 -18.02 -23.40 2.85
N LEU A 58 -18.88 -23.50 3.87
CA LEU A 58 -18.50 -24.05 5.19
C LEU A 58 -17.97 -25.48 5.09
N ASP A 59 -18.65 -26.36 4.35
CA ASP A 59 -18.19 -27.74 4.16
C ASP A 59 -16.86 -27.82 3.39
N ALA A 60 -16.67 -26.94 2.39
CA ALA A 60 -15.44 -26.86 1.60
C ALA A 60 -14.22 -26.40 2.41
N LEU A 61 -14.42 -25.74 3.56
CA LEU A 61 -13.34 -25.39 4.50
C LEU A 61 -12.74 -26.63 5.18
N LYS A 62 -13.45 -27.77 5.19
CA LYS A 62 -12.98 -29.01 5.82
C LYS A 62 -12.43 -28.82 7.23
N ILE A 63 -13.12 -28.01 8.05
CA ILE A 63 -12.69 -27.66 9.42
C ILE A 63 -12.48 -28.88 10.34
N PHE A 64 -13.05 -30.04 9.98
CA PHE A 64 -12.82 -31.31 10.68
C PHE A 64 -11.38 -31.81 10.49
N ASP A 65 -10.78 -31.56 9.32
CA ASP A 65 -9.44 -32.01 8.93
C ASP A 65 -8.34 -31.08 9.48
N TRP A 66 -8.70 -29.92 10.02
CA TRP A 66 -7.75 -29.02 10.68
C TRP A 66 -7.07 -29.71 11.87
N GLU A 67 -5.79 -29.40 12.07
CA GLU A 67 -5.01 -29.86 13.21
C GLU A 67 -5.56 -29.31 14.52
N LYS A 68 -5.38 -30.04 15.61
CA LYS A 68 -5.94 -29.62 16.91
C LYS A 68 -5.30 -28.33 17.43
N ASN A 69 -4.00 -28.17 17.21
CA ASN A 69 -3.20 -27.07 17.74
C ASN A 69 -2.30 -26.53 16.65
N TYR A 70 -2.26 -25.21 16.50
CA TYR A 70 -1.33 -24.49 15.65
C TYR A 70 -0.50 -23.55 16.53
N SER A 71 0.82 -23.55 16.41
CA SER A 71 1.66 -22.63 17.18
C SER A 71 2.85 -22.22 16.35
N SER A 72 3.16 -20.92 16.37
CA SER A 72 4.48 -20.41 15.98
C SER A 72 5.26 -19.97 17.22
N ASP A 73 6.55 -19.69 17.05
CA ASP A 73 7.44 -19.24 18.13
C ASP A 73 7.18 -17.79 18.56
N ASN A 74 6.19 -17.10 17.97
CA ASN A 74 5.87 -15.72 18.26
C ASN A 74 4.77 -15.61 19.36
N PRO A 75 5.12 -15.22 20.60
CA PRO A 75 4.18 -15.17 21.72
C PRO A 75 3.18 -14.01 21.64
N ASP A 76 3.51 -12.93 20.91
CA ASP A 76 2.73 -11.68 20.90
C ASP A 76 1.75 -11.58 19.71
N GLY A 77 1.53 -12.69 19.00
CA GLY A 77 0.66 -12.71 17.82
C GLY A 77 -0.81 -13.01 18.12
N VAL A 78 -1.60 -13.11 17.05
CA VAL A 78 -3.04 -13.36 17.12
C VAL A 78 -3.33 -14.76 17.68
N GLN A 79 -4.21 -14.82 18.67
CA GLN A 79 -4.72 -16.05 19.25
C GLN A 79 -6.11 -16.34 18.72
N TRP A 80 -6.40 -17.60 18.41
CA TRP A 80 -7.73 -18.01 17.97
C TRP A 80 -8.13 -19.38 18.53
N GLU A 81 -9.44 -19.55 18.71
CA GLU A 81 -10.05 -20.80 19.14
C GLU A 81 -11.35 -21.02 18.37
N LEU A 82 -11.49 -22.21 17.77
CA LEU A 82 -12.67 -22.68 17.08
C LEU A 82 -13.21 -23.92 17.78
N ASN A 83 -14.37 -23.78 18.42
CA ASN A 83 -15.15 -24.86 18.99
C ASN A 83 -16.35 -25.13 18.09
N PHE A 84 -16.57 -26.36 17.65
CA PHE A 84 -17.72 -26.68 16.82
C PHE A 84 -18.32 -28.03 17.17
N LYS A 85 -19.60 -28.20 16.84
CA LYS A 85 -20.36 -29.42 17.11
C LYS A 85 -20.92 -30.01 15.85
N ASP A 86 -20.96 -31.33 15.84
CA ASP A 86 -21.74 -32.12 14.89
C ASP A 86 -22.52 -33.18 15.67
N GLY A 87 -23.84 -33.06 15.66
CA GLY A 87 -24.72 -33.80 16.55
C GLY A 87 -24.32 -33.61 18.03
N GLY A 88 -23.98 -34.71 18.71
CA GLY A 88 -23.54 -34.70 20.11
C GLY A 88 -22.03 -34.58 20.33
N LYS A 89 -21.22 -34.60 19.26
CA LYS A 89 -19.75 -34.53 19.38
C LYS A 89 -19.27 -33.08 19.34
N ILE A 90 -18.27 -32.77 20.15
CA ILE A 90 -17.64 -31.45 20.25
C ILE A 90 -16.19 -31.57 19.77
N TYR A 91 -15.80 -30.65 18.89
CA TYR A 91 -14.46 -30.53 18.33
C TYR A 91 -13.87 -29.18 18.74
N ARG A 92 -12.55 -29.17 18.97
CA ARG A 92 -11.79 -27.97 19.33
C ARG A 92 -10.56 -27.84 18.46
N ARG A 93 -10.29 -26.63 18.01
CA ARG A 93 -9.10 -26.21 17.26
C ARG A 93 -8.64 -24.91 17.88
N HIS A 94 -7.34 -24.73 18.03
CA HIS A 94 -6.81 -23.45 18.48
C HIS A 94 -5.48 -23.16 17.79
N GLY A 95 -5.13 -21.88 17.76
CA GLY A 95 -3.82 -21.49 17.28
C GLY A 95 -3.30 -20.20 17.87
N ALA A 96 -1.97 -20.14 17.93
CA ALA A 96 -1.17 -19.00 18.35
C ALA A 96 -0.31 -18.57 17.17
N ASN A 97 -0.74 -17.52 16.47
CA ASN A 97 -0.08 -16.93 15.31
C ASN A 97 0.33 -17.95 14.24
N ALA A 98 -0.46 -19.00 14.09
CA ALA A 98 -0.32 -20.06 13.10
C ALA A 98 -1.73 -20.52 12.73
N TYR A 99 -1.96 -20.82 11.45
CA TYR A 99 -3.30 -20.94 10.89
C TYR A 99 -3.39 -22.11 9.90
N PRO A 100 -4.56 -22.77 9.79
CA PRO A 100 -4.88 -23.66 8.68
C PRO A 100 -4.76 -22.94 7.32
N GLU A 101 -4.49 -23.70 6.26
CA GLU A 101 -4.29 -23.15 4.90
C GLU A 101 -5.47 -22.31 4.39
N ASN A 102 -6.69 -22.67 4.78
CA ASN A 102 -7.94 -22.04 4.36
C ASN A 102 -8.60 -21.21 5.48
N PHE A 103 -7.80 -20.72 6.43
CA PHE A 103 -8.28 -19.89 7.54
C PHE A 103 -8.88 -18.55 7.09
N ASP A 104 -8.26 -17.87 6.12
CA ASP A 104 -8.81 -16.61 5.58
C ASP A 104 -10.20 -16.82 4.96
N ARG A 105 -10.40 -17.92 4.23
CA ARG A 105 -11.72 -18.29 3.68
C ARG A 105 -12.77 -18.55 4.77
N PHE A 106 -12.34 -19.01 5.94
CA PHE A 106 -13.23 -19.16 7.09
C PHE A 106 -13.63 -17.81 7.66
N LEU A 107 -12.71 -16.84 7.72
CA LEU A 107 -13.02 -15.47 8.14
C LEU A 107 -13.92 -14.76 7.10
N ASP A 108 -13.67 -14.93 5.80
CA ASP A 108 -14.55 -14.44 4.73
C ASP A 108 -15.98 -14.97 4.90
N TRP A 109 -16.10 -16.28 5.16
CA TRP A 109 -17.39 -16.92 5.40
C TRP A 109 -18.12 -16.35 6.62
N LEU A 110 -17.38 -15.96 7.67
CA LEU A 110 -17.94 -15.27 8.84
C LEU A 110 -18.39 -13.85 8.49
N ASP A 111 -17.57 -13.08 7.78
CA ASP A 111 -17.87 -11.70 7.39
C ASP A 111 -19.04 -11.61 6.39
N GLU A 112 -19.24 -12.63 5.54
CA GLU A 112 -20.46 -12.76 4.72
C GLU A 112 -21.74 -12.87 5.56
N LEU A 113 -21.67 -13.52 6.73
CA LEU A 113 -22.82 -13.68 7.63
C LEU A 113 -22.97 -12.51 8.61
N ILE A 114 -21.85 -11.93 9.05
CA ILE A 114 -21.76 -10.98 10.17
C ILE A 114 -20.79 -9.84 9.80
N PRO A 115 -21.10 -9.05 8.76
CA PRO A 115 -20.17 -8.05 8.23
C PRO A 115 -19.79 -6.98 9.24
N GLU A 116 -20.62 -6.74 10.27
CA GLU A 116 -20.31 -5.78 11.33
C GLU A 116 -19.14 -6.19 12.25
N MET A 117 -18.71 -7.45 12.21
CA MET A 117 -17.60 -7.93 13.02
C MET A 117 -16.24 -7.65 12.39
N GLU A 118 -16.18 -7.48 11.06
CA GLU A 118 -14.96 -7.21 10.29
C GLU A 118 -13.79 -8.11 10.74
N PHE A 119 -13.94 -9.43 10.66
CA PHE A 119 -12.90 -10.37 11.02
C PHE A 119 -11.64 -10.19 10.17
N ILE A 120 -11.80 -9.81 8.90
CA ILE A 120 -10.74 -9.30 8.05
C ILE A 120 -10.86 -7.77 7.93
N ASN A 121 -9.75 -7.06 8.05
CA ASN A 121 -9.71 -5.63 7.74
C ASN A 121 -10.09 -5.43 6.27
N ARG A 122 -11.20 -4.73 6.01
CA ARG A 122 -11.74 -4.48 4.67
C ARG A 122 -10.78 -3.69 3.76
N LYS A 123 -9.88 -2.90 4.35
CA LYS A 123 -8.82 -2.15 3.66
C LYS A 123 -7.48 -2.88 3.62
N ARG A 124 -7.42 -4.13 4.10
CA ARG A 124 -6.25 -5.00 3.95
C ARG A 124 -5.87 -5.08 2.47
N LEU A 125 -4.58 -4.92 2.20
CA LEU A 125 -4.00 -5.06 0.88
C LEU A 125 -4.04 -6.52 0.41
N GLU A 126 -4.67 -6.78 -0.74
CA GLU A 126 -4.77 -8.11 -1.37
C GLU A 126 -3.88 -8.25 -2.60
N LYS A 127 -3.74 -7.17 -3.37
CA LYS A 127 -2.90 -7.13 -4.55
C LYS A 127 -2.29 -5.75 -4.72
N ILE A 128 -1.03 -5.70 -5.13
CA ILE A 128 -0.36 -4.45 -5.48
C ILE A 128 0.49 -4.69 -6.73
N THR A 129 0.34 -3.82 -7.72
CA THR A 129 1.17 -3.80 -8.93
C THR A 129 1.91 -2.48 -9.00
N LEU A 130 3.24 -2.57 -8.96
CA LEU A 130 4.16 -1.47 -9.18
C LEU A 130 4.54 -1.46 -10.65
N THR A 131 4.26 -0.37 -11.35
CA THR A 131 4.60 -0.21 -12.76
C THR A 131 5.54 0.96 -12.94
N TYR A 132 6.67 0.70 -13.59
CA TYR A 132 7.66 1.71 -13.96
C TYR A 132 8.10 1.50 -15.41
N LEU A 133 7.90 2.52 -16.25
CA LEU A 133 8.13 2.44 -17.69
C LEU A 133 7.36 1.24 -18.32
N GLU A 134 8.06 0.26 -18.87
CA GLU A 134 7.50 -0.94 -19.50
C GLU A 134 7.66 -2.21 -18.62
N GLU A 135 8.03 -2.05 -17.35
CA GLU A 135 8.21 -3.15 -16.40
C GLU A 135 7.19 -3.06 -15.26
N SER A 136 6.77 -4.21 -14.73
CA SER A 136 5.91 -4.27 -13.55
C SER A 136 6.31 -5.36 -12.56
N LEU A 137 6.06 -5.10 -11.28
CA LEU A 137 6.05 -6.11 -10.22
C LEU A 137 4.65 -6.21 -9.64
N THR A 138 4.12 -7.42 -9.57
CA THR A 138 2.80 -7.70 -8.99
C THR A 138 2.93 -8.66 -7.81
N LEU A 139 2.46 -8.23 -6.65
CA LEU A 139 2.26 -9.09 -5.48
C LEU A 139 0.78 -9.45 -5.37
N ASP A 140 0.47 -10.73 -5.19
CA ASP A 140 -0.89 -11.25 -5.06
C ASP A 140 -0.99 -12.17 -3.84
N ARG A 141 -1.77 -11.74 -2.84
CA ARG A 141 -1.91 -12.46 -1.55
C ARG A 141 -2.60 -13.80 -1.72
N ASN A 142 -3.64 -13.86 -2.56
CA ASN A 142 -4.44 -15.07 -2.75
C ASN A 142 -3.68 -16.11 -3.57
N ALA A 143 -3.03 -15.68 -4.65
CA ALA A 143 -2.18 -16.56 -5.46
C ALA A 143 -0.87 -16.95 -4.73
N LYS A 144 -0.49 -16.19 -3.69
CA LYS A 144 0.80 -16.28 -3.01
C LYS A 144 1.98 -16.12 -3.98
N THR A 145 1.90 -15.11 -4.83
CA THR A 145 2.87 -14.91 -5.90
C THR A 145 3.46 -13.52 -5.91
N LEU A 146 4.72 -13.46 -6.33
CA LEU A 146 5.37 -12.26 -6.84
C LEU A 146 5.64 -12.48 -8.33
N THR A 147 5.08 -11.64 -9.19
CA THR A 147 5.27 -11.72 -10.64
C THR A 147 6.04 -10.50 -11.11
N LEU A 148 7.16 -10.72 -11.77
CA LEU A 148 7.93 -9.72 -12.50
C LEU A 148 7.59 -9.82 -13.98
N ASP A 149 7.05 -8.76 -14.54
CA ASP A 149 6.84 -8.63 -15.97
C ASP A 149 7.83 -7.61 -16.54
N LYS A 150 8.79 -8.09 -17.32
CA LYS A 150 9.81 -7.30 -18.02
C LYS A 150 9.45 -7.29 -19.51
N LYS A 151 9.90 -6.28 -20.26
CA LYS A 151 9.64 -6.10 -21.71
C LYS A 151 9.70 -7.39 -22.56
N ASN A 152 10.61 -8.31 -22.25
CA ASN A 152 10.83 -9.56 -23.01
C ASN A 152 10.70 -10.85 -22.16
N SER A 153 10.26 -10.76 -20.91
CA SER A 153 10.22 -11.93 -20.02
C SER A 153 9.31 -11.71 -18.82
N THR A 154 8.47 -12.70 -18.52
CA THR A 154 7.68 -12.72 -17.28
C THR A 154 8.19 -13.85 -16.39
N HIS A 155 8.41 -13.58 -15.11
CA HIS A 155 8.80 -14.57 -14.12
C HIS A 155 7.86 -14.51 -12.90
N THR A 156 7.39 -15.66 -12.43
CA THR A 156 6.50 -15.75 -11.26
C THR A 156 7.16 -16.60 -10.18
N TYR A 157 7.34 -16.00 -9.01
CA TYR A 157 7.82 -16.64 -7.80
C TYR A 157 6.61 -17.02 -6.94
N HIS A 158 6.64 -18.22 -6.37
CA HIS A 158 5.68 -18.64 -5.37
C HIS A 158 6.27 -18.37 -3.98
N LEU A 159 5.57 -17.54 -3.22
CA LEU A 159 5.97 -17.09 -1.90
C LEU A 159 5.33 -17.98 -0.82
N ASP A 160 6.06 -18.20 0.25
CA ASP A 160 5.63 -18.93 1.44
C ASP A 160 5.10 -17.98 2.53
N GLU A 161 5.60 -18.07 3.77
CA GLU A 161 5.23 -17.16 4.86
C GLU A 161 5.77 -15.73 4.64
N SER A 162 6.81 -15.58 3.82
CA SER A 162 7.44 -14.28 3.50
C SER A 162 6.45 -13.25 2.92
N ILE A 163 5.40 -13.69 2.23
CA ILE A 163 4.39 -12.82 1.64
C ILE A 163 3.74 -11.88 2.66
N LYS A 164 3.51 -12.35 3.90
CA LYS A 164 2.89 -11.51 4.93
C LYS A 164 3.75 -10.29 5.24
N LYS A 165 5.06 -10.52 5.44
CA LYS A 165 6.03 -9.46 5.74
C LYS A 165 6.15 -8.45 4.61
N ILE A 166 6.14 -8.92 3.36
CA ILE A 166 6.19 -8.05 2.18
C ILE A 166 4.94 -7.16 2.13
N PHE A 167 3.74 -7.73 2.29
CA PHE A 167 2.51 -6.94 2.29
C PHE A 167 2.42 -5.95 3.45
N ASP A 168 2.90 -6.33 4.65
CA ASP A 168 2.97 -5.40 5.79
C ASP A 168 3.91 -4.23 5.48
N THR A 169 5.03 -4.50 4.81
CA THR A 169 5.98 -3.47 4.33
C THR A 169 5.34 -2.58 3.27
N CYS A 170 4.63 -3.16 2.29
CA CYS A 170 3.87 -2.39 1.30
C CYS A 170 2.81 -1.49 1.96
N GLN A 171 2.09 -2.01 2.95
CA GLN A 171 1.05 -1.24 3.63
C GLN A 171 1.66 -0.04 4.37
N ASN A 172 2.71 -0.25 5.15
CA ASN A 172 3.43 0.83 5.84
C ASN A 172 3.98 1.87 4.86
N PHE A 173 4.47 1.42 3.71
CA PHE A 173 4.93 2.30 2.63
C PHE A 173 3.78 3.17 2.09
N LEU A 174 2.65 2.56 1.73
CA LEU A 174 1.47 3.28 1.22
C LEU A 174 0.92 4.28 2.23
N ASP A 175 0.88 3.91 3.51
CA ASP A 175 0.38 4.78 4.59
C ASP A 175 1.31 5.96 4.87
N GLY A 176 2.59 5.86 4.53
CA GLY A 176 3.60 6.90 4.72
C GLY A 176 3.78 7.86 3.54
N ILE A 177 3.08 7.64 2.42
CA ILE A 177 3.19 8.49 1.24
C ILE A 177 2.41 9.79 1.45
N GLU A 178 3.13 10.88 1.64
CA GLU A 178 2.58 12.23 1.52
C GLU A 178 2.45 12.57 0.01
N ILE A 179 1.22 12.66 -0.47
CA ILE A 179 0.94 13.17 -1.82
C ILE A 179 1.21 14.67 -1.80
N ALA A 180 2.40 15.10 -2.21
CA ALA A 180 2.71 16.50 -2.36
C ALA A 180 1.87 17.08 -3.53
N ASP A 181 0.97 18.01 -3.22
CA ASP A 181 0.15 18.74 -4.21
C ASP A 181 1.00 19.68 -5.09
N ASP A 182 2.23 19.95 -4.67
CA ASP A 182 3.04 21.05 -5.15
C ASP A 182 4.16 20.52 -6.06
N LEU A 183 3.75 20.13 -7.27
CA LEU A 183 4.56 19.76 -8.45
C LEU A 183 5.07 18.32 -8.58
N LYS A 184 4.56 17.72 -9.66
CA LYS A 184 4.87 16.44 -10.26
C LYS A 184 6.16 16.54 -11.10
N PHE A 185 7.34 16.54 -10.48
CA PHE A 185 8.61 16.54 -11.20
C PHE A 185 9.32 15.19 -11.06
N GLY A 186 9.79 14.63 -12.16
CA GLY A 186 10.61 13.40 -12.18
C GLY A 186 9.87 12.15 -12.67
N ALA A 187 10.60 11.04 -12.66
CA ALA A 187 10.08 9.72 -13.02
C ALA A 187 8.82 9.38 -12.17
N GLN A 188 7.84 8.75 -12.81
CA GLN A 188 6.58 8.33 -12.17
C GLN A 188 6.56 6.81 -11.99
N ILE A 189 6.24 6.37 -10.79
CA ILE A 189 5.85 4.98 -10.53
C ILE A 189 4.34 4.95 -10.29
N ASN A 190 3.67 4.03 -10.97
CA ASN A 190 2.26 3.78 -10.76
C ASN A 190 2.06 2.59 -9.85
N PHE A 191 1.20 2.75 -8.86
CA PHE A 191 0.78 1.68 -7.95
C PHE A 191 -0.69 1.40 -8.19
N ASP A 192 -1.00 0.23 -8.72
CA ASP A 192 -2.36 -0.28 -8.77
C ASP A 192 -2.59 -1.18 -7.56
N VAL A 193 -3.52 -0.79 -6.70
CA VAL A 193 -3.79 -1.42 -5.41
C VAL A 193 -5.20 -2.01 -5.44
N THR A 194 -5.33 -3.26 -5.02
CA THR A 194 -6.62 -3.91 -4.75
C THR A 194 -6.72 -4.26 -3.28
N ARG A 195 -7.82 -3.82 -2.66
CA ARG A 195 -8.14 -4.07 -1.25
C ARG A 195 -9.09 -5.24 -1.09
N HIS A 196 -9.19 -5.75 0.12
CA HIS A 196 -10.03 -6.90 0.46
C HIS A 196 -11.52 -6.70 0.17
N ASP A 197 -12.05 -5.48 0.35
CA ASP A 197 -13.42 -5.13 -0.02
C ASP A 197 -13.68 -5.05 -1.55
N GLY A 198 -12.67 -5.37 -2.37
CA GLY A 198 -12.72 -5.29 -3.83
C GLY A 198 -12.51 -3.89 -4.39
N SER A 199 -12.29 -2.88 -3.54
CA SER A 199 -11.94 -1.54 -4.03
C SER A 199 -10.56 -1.53 -4.67
N THR A 200 -10.44 -0.77 -5.75
CA THR A 200 -9.19 -0.57 -6.48
C THR A 200 -8.83 0.91 -6.50
N GLU A 201 -7.56 1.22 -6.28
CA GLU A 201 -7.02 2.56 -6.36
C GLU A 201 -5.73 2.56 -7.20
N ALA A 202 -5.56 3.59 -8.02
CA ALA A 202 -4.33 3.83 -8.77
C ALA A 202 -3.65 5.06 -8.17
N LEU A 203 -2.43 4.89 -7.68
CA LEU A 203 -1.64 5.96 -7.07
C LEU A 203 -0.46 6.28 -8.00
N GLU A 204 -0.38 7.55 -8.38
CA GLU A 204 0.73 8.09 -9.15
C GLU A 204 1.73 8.71 -8.18
N ILE A 205 2.95 8.15 -8.11
CA ILE A 205 3.98 8.61 -7.18
C ILE A 205 5.20 9.10 -7.96
N PHE A 206 5.63 10.31 -7.64
CA PHE A 206 6.80 10.95 -8.25
C PHE A 206 8.05 10.66 -7.43
N TYR A 207 9.15 10.34 -8.11
CA TYR A 207 10.45 10.19 -7.46
C TYR A 207 10.86 11.49 -6.76
N ASN A 208 11.05 11.43 -5.44
CA ASN A 208 11.65 12.51 -4.65
C ASN A 208 12.61 11.93 -3.59
N GLU A 209 13.41 12.78 -2.95
CA GLU A 209 14.42 12.35 -1.97
C GLU A 209 13.82 11.60 -0.75
N ASN A 210 12.55 11.85 -0.43
CA ASN A 210 11.83 11.18 0.66
C ASN A 210 11.30 9.79 0.27
N PHE A 211 11.14 9.54 -1.04
CA PHE A 211 10.60 8.30 -1.60
C PHE A 211 11.64 7.17 -1.62
N LEU A 212 12.92 7.49 -1.80
CA LEU A 212 14.00 6.51 -2.00
C LEU A 212 14.22 5.56 -0.80
N PRO A 213 14.26 6.03 0.46
CA PRO A 213 14.49 5.14 1.60
C PRO A 213 13.34 4.14 1.82
N ALA A 214 12.10 4.62 1.69
CA ALA A 214 10.91 3.79 1.90
C ALA A 214 10.76 2.75 0.79
N LEU A 215 11.03 3.12 -0.47
CA LEU A 215 11.10 2.18 -1.57
C LEU A 215 12.22 1.16 -1.32
N SER A 216 13.41 1.59 -0.90
CA SER A 216 14.56 0.69 -0.67
C SER A 216 14.24 -0.44 0.31
N ASN A 217 13.56 -0.15 1.43
CA ASN A 217 13.13 -1.18 2.39
C ASN A 217 12.20 -2.22 1.74
N LEU A 218 11.26 -1.77 0.91
CA LEU A 218 10.36 -2.66 0.19
C LEU A 218 11.15 -3.53 -0.81
N LEU A 219 12.11 -2.94 -1.53
CA LEU A 219 12.95 -3.69 -2.47
C LEU A 219 13.83 -4.71 -1.74
N GLU A 220 14.36 -4.42 -0.55
CA GLU A 220 15.15 -5.37 0.24
C GLU A 220 14.34 -6.62 0.63
N GLU A 221 13.10 -6.44 1.10
CA GLU A 221 12.21 -7.57 1.41
C GLU A 221 11.88 -8.42 0.19
N ILE A 222 11.71 -7.77 -0.96
CA ILE A 222 11.46 -8.41 -2.24
C ILE A 222 12.73 -9.16 -2.72
N HIS A 223 13.91 -8.55 -2.60
CA HIS A 223 15.23 -9.13 -2.89
C HIS A 223 15.50 -10.40 -2.09
N ALA A 224 15.06 -10.46 -0.84
CA ALA A 224 15.22 -11.65 -0.02
C ALA A 224 14.44 -12.86 -0.55
N CYS A 225 13.47 -12.66 -1.47
CA CYS A 225 12.55 -13.70 -1.92
C CYS A 225 12.66 -14.04 -3.42
N ALA A 226 13.46 -13.32 -4.20
CA ALA A 226 13.54 -13.51 -5.65
C ALA A 226 14.94 -13.19 -6.22
N ASP A 227 15.62 -14.19 -6.76
CA ASP A 227 17.02 -14.06 -7.20
C ASP A 227 17.22 -13.26 -8.52
N ASP A 228 16.21 -13.18 -9.40
CA ASP A 228 16.30 -12.48 -10.72
C ASP A 228 15.73 -11.03 -10.68
N LEU A 229 15.90 -10.35 -9.55
CA LEU A 229 15.44 -8.97 -9.35
C LEU A 229 16.36 -7.89 -9.94
N THR A 230 17.16 -8.22 -10.95
CA THR A 230 17.97 -7.27 -11.74
C THR A 230 17.14 -6.29 -12.60
N ALA A 231 15.81 -6.27 -12.42
CA ALA A 231 14.91 -5.39 -13.17
C ALA A 231 15.18 -3.93 -12.81
N LYS A 232 15.01 -3.02 -13.78
CA LYS A 232 15.35 -1.58 -13.59
C LYS A 232 14.54 -0.94 -12.47
N ILE A 233 13.32 -1.44 -12.22
CA ILE A 233 12.45 -1.01 -11.13
C ILE A 233 13.07 -1.26 -9.72
N PHE A 234 14.09 -2.13 -9.59
CA PHE A 234 14.76 -2.47 -8.31
C PHE A 234 16.20 -1.94 -8.17
N SER A 235 16.66 -1.14 -9.13
CA SER A 235 18.03 -0.62 -9.11
C SER A 235 18.00 0.90 -8.90
N PRO A 236 18.16 1.39 -7.65
CA PRO A 236 18.28 2.82 -7.34
C PRO A 236 19.31 3.54 -8.22
N GLU A 237 20.37 2.83 -8.62
CA GLU A 237 21.46 3.32 -9.47
C GLU A 237 21.16 3.26 -10.99
N LEU A 238 20.17 2.46 -11.43
CA LEU A 238 19.76 2.31 -12.84
C LEU A 238 18.39 2.91 -13.15
N ILE A 239 17.70 3.46 -12.16
CA ILE A 239 16.79 4.56 -12.41
C ILE A 239 17.72 5.73 -12.76
N ASP A 240 18.24 5.67 -13.98
CA ASP A 240 18.56 6.86 -14.76
C ASP A 240 17.20 7.56 -14.84
N VAL A 241 16.85 8.32 -13.80
CA VAL A 241 15.85 9.37 -13.92
C VAL A 241 16.44 10.13 -15.08
N PRO A 242 15.89 10.04 -16.30
CA PRO A 242 16.42 10.83 -17.37
C PRO A 242 16.28 12.22 -16.80
N LYS A 243 17.42 12.88 -16.50
CA LYS A 243 17.37 14.29 -16.14
C LYS A 243 16.74 14.88 -17.37
N GLY A 244 15.44 15.16 -17.29
CA GLY A 244 14.71 15.64 -18.44
C GLY A 244 15.52 16.79 -19.02
N LYS A 245 15.62 16.83 -20.34
CA LYS A 245 16.61 17.67 -21.05
C LYS A 245 16.58 19.15 -20.66
N TYR A 246 15.50 19.60 -20.02
CA TYR A 246 15.28 20.97 -19.61
C TYR A 246 15.12 21.07 -18.10
N ILE A 247 15.84 22.03 -17.50
CA ILE A 247 15.78 22.32 -16.06
C ILE A 247 14.83 23.49 -15.87
N PHE A 248 13.87 23.35 -14.97
CA PHE A 248 12.94 24.39 -14.57
C PHE A 248 13.07 24.70 -13.09
N CYS A 249 13.10 25.97 -12.73
CA CYS A 249 13.19 26.43 -11.36
C CYS A 249 11.95 27.26 -11.01
N LYS A 250 11.27 26.94 -9.90
CA LYS A 250 10.37 27.88 -9.25
C LYS A 250 11.20 28.83 -8.40
N VAL A 251 10.93 30.12 -8.57
CA VAL A 251 11.56 31.17 -7.80
C VAL A 251 10.52 32.00 -7.06
N GLN A 252 10.91 32.51 -5.90
CA GLN A 252 10.14 33.43 -5.09
C GLN A 252 10.86 34.78 -5.01
N PHE A 253 10.16 35.85 -5.35
CA PHE A 253 10.65 37.21 -5.15
C PHE A 253 10.47 37.61 -3.69
N LYS A 254 11.40 38.42 -3.16
CA LYS A 254 11.28 38.95 -1.80
C LYS A 254 9.96 39.69 -1.62
N GLY A 255 9.24 39.37 -0.55
CA GLY A 255 7.95 39.99 -0.20
C GLY A 255 6.77 39.53 -1.06
N SER A 256 6.96 38.58 -1.97
CA SER A 256 5.90 37.96 -2.76
C SER A 256 5.55 36.58 -2.23
N TYR A 257 4.25 36.30 -2.05
CA TYR A 257 3.73 34.95 -1.80
C TYR A 257 3.58 34.11 -3.07
N LYS A 258 3.79 34.71 -4.26
CA LYS A 258 3.69 34.04 -5.55
C LYS A 258 5.01 33.45 -5.99
N HIS A 259 4.94 32.25 -6.57
CA HIS A 259 6.04 31.56 -7.22
C HIS A 259 5.98 31.74 -8.74
N TYR A 260 7.14 31.81 -9.38
CA TYR A 260 7.27 31.97 -10.82
C TYR A 260 8.24 30.96 -11.36
N THR A 261 7.93 30.37 -12.52
CA THR A 261 8.76 29.34 -13.14
C THR A 261 9.66 29.94 -14.20
N TYR A 262 10.93 29.56 -14.18
CA TYR A 262 11.94 29.89 -15.19
C TYR A 262 12.65 28.62 -15.64
N GLN A 263 13.24 28.64 -16.83
CA GLN A 263 14.12 27.57 -17.31
C GLN A 263 15.59 27.93 -17.05
N THR A 264 16.46 26.93 -16.90
CA THR A 264 17.90 27.12 -16.88
C THR A 264 18.60 26.00 -17.64
N ASP A 265 19.83 26.27 -18.08
CA ASP A 265 20.75 25.26 -18.60
C ASP A 265 21.91 25.01 -17.58
N ASP A 266 21.87 25.70 -16.43
CA ASP A 266 22.88 25.61 -15.36
C ASP A 266 22.50 24.53 -14.33
N GLU A 267 23.16 23.37 -14.44
CA GLU A 267 23.01 22.24 -13.51
C GLU A 267 23.63 22.47 -12.12
N THR A 268 24.34 23.58 -11.91
CA THR A 268 25.02 23.86 -10.64
C THR A 268 24.14 24.61 -9.64
N LEU A 269 22.95 25.07 -10.07
CA LEU A 269 21.99 25.77 -9.23
C LEU A 269 21.29 24.81 -8.25
N ALA A 270 21.10 25.27 -7.01
CA ALA A 270 20.44 24.50 -5.96
C ALA A 270 19.26 25.27 -5.35
N VAL A 271 18.33 24.55 -4.72
CA VAL A 271 17.27 25.16 -3.91
C VAL A 271 17.89 26.03 -2.81
N GLY A 272 17.36 27.24 -2.65
CA GLY A 272 17.89 28.26 -1.75
C GLY A 272 18.85 29.25 -2.43
N ASP A 273 19.40 28.94 -3.60
CA ASP A 273 20.21 29.89 -4.36
C ASP A 273 19.40 31.12 -4.76
N VAL A 274 20.09 32.26 -4.84
CA VAL A 274 19.52 33.49 -5.39
C VAL A 274 19.99 33.62 -6.82
N VAL A 275 19.06 33.93 -7.71
CA VAL A 275 19.29 34.06 -9.16
C VAL A 275 18.79 35.39 -9.68
N ASP A 276 19.42 35.86 -10.74
CA ASP A 276 18.95 36.98 -11.54
C ASP A 276 17.99 36.47 -12.63
N VAL A 277 16.79 37.03 -12.68
CA VAL A 277 15.72 36.62 -13.60
C VAL A 277 15.09 37.81 -14.33
N PRO A 278 14.68 37.66 -15.60
CA PRO A 278 14.03 38.73 -16.35
C PRO A 278 12.52 38.80 -16.05
N VAL A 279 12.01 39.96 -15.64
CA VAL A 279 10.59 40.18 -15.32
C VAL A 279 9.90 41.12 -16.30
N GLY A 280 8.58 41.00 -16.40
CA GLY A 280 7.74 41.91 -17.20
C GLY A 280 8.02 41.86 -18.71
N ARG A 281 7.42 42.80 -19.45
CA ARG A 281 7.53 42.86 -20.92
C ARG A 281 8.91 43.32 -21.40
N TYR A 282 9.61 44.12 -20.61
CA TYR A 282 10.89 44.73 -20.97
C TYR A 282 12.10 43.93 -20.46
N ASN A 283 11.87 42.78 -19.81
CA ASN A 283 12.91 41.92 -19.25
C ASN A 283 13.83 42.65 -18.25
N ASP A 284 13.23 43.47 -17.38
CA ASP A 284 13.95 44.07 -16.27
C ASP A 284 14.53 42.97 -15.38
N VAL A 285 15.79 43.10 -14.98
CA VAL A 285 16.46 42.07 -14.16
C VAL A 285 16.07 42.24 -12.70
N ASN A 286 15.61 41.17 -12.06
CA ASN A 286 15.31 41.14 -10.64
C ASN A 286 15.86 39.87 -9.99
N GLN A 287 16.08 39.94 -8.68
CA GLN A 287 16.57 38.83 -7.88
C GLN A 287 15.40 38.01 -7.34
N ALA A 288 15.53 36.69 -7.38
CA ALA A 288 14.59 35.76 -6.77
C ALA A 288 15.34 34.58 -6.17
N ARG A 289 14.76 33.97 -5.13
CA ARG A 289 15.30 32.77 -4.50
C ARG A 289 14.69 31.54 -5.13
N ILE A 290 15.50 30.56 -5.51
CA ILE A 290 15.03 29.24 -5.95
C ILE A 290 14.37 28.56 -4.75
N VAL A 291 13.11 28.19 -4.92
CA VAL A 291 12.37 27.40 -3.93
C VAL A 291 12.18 25.96 -4.35
N GLU A 292 12.36 25.66 -5.65
CA GLU A 292 12.16 24.32 -6.21
C GLU A 292 12.87 24.19 -7.57
N ILE A 293 13.34 22.98 -7.90
CA ILE A 293 13.96 22.64 -9.18
C ILE A 293 13.33 21.34 -9.70
N GLY A 294 12.96 21.31 -10.99
CA GLY A 294 12.44 20.14 -11.70
C GLY A 294 13.13 19.93 -13.06
N TYR A 295 13.12 18.69 -13.53
CA TYR A 295 13.75 18.27 -14.80
C TYR A 295 12.71 17.64 -15.73
N PHE A 296 12.74 18.00 -17.02
CA PHE A 296 11.66 17.71 -17.96
C PHE A 296 12.10 17.41 -19.40
N ASP A 297 11.42 16.48 -20.05
CA ASP A 297 11.41 16.38 -21.51
C ASP A 297 10.46 17.41 -22.13
N GLU A 298 10.64 17.69 -23.43
CA GLU A 298 9.92 18.76 -24.15
C GLU A 298 8.39 18.65 -24.04
N TYR A 299 7.87 17.42 -24.10
CA TYR A 299 6.42 17.15 -24.10
C TYR A 299 5.79 17.23 -22.70
N GLU A 300 6.60 17.13 -21.65
CA GLU A 300 6.15 17.12 -20.25
C GLU A 300 6.40 18.46 -19.56
N ALA A 301 7.12 19.36 -20.22
CA ALA A 301 7.49 20.65 -19.67
C ALA A 301 6.26 21.47 -19.25
N PRO A 302 6.29 22.13 -18.08
CA PRO A 302 5.14 22.85 -17.53
C PRO A 302 4.76 24.07 -18.37
N PHE A 303 5.69 24.54 -19.21
CA PHE A 303 5.51 25.62 -20.15
C PHE A 303 6.25 25.31 -21.46
N PRO A 304 5.80 25.84 -22.62
CA PRO A 304 6.51 25.68 -23.88
C PRO A 304 7.95 26.18 -23.79
N ILE A 305 8.92 25.32 -24.16
CA ILE A 305 10.36 25.59 -24.08
C ILE A 305 10.76 26.85 -24.87
N ASP A 306 10.06 27.12 -25.97
CA ASP A 306 10.30 28.27 -26.85
C ASP A 306 9.77 29.61 -26.28
N ARG A 307 8.96 29.56 -25.21
CA ARG A 307 8.27 30.74 -24.65
C ARG A 307 8.64 31.06 -23.21
N ILE A 308 9.12 30.08 -22.45
CA ILE A 308 9.52 30.29 -21.06
C ILE A 308 10.75 31.22 -21.00
N LYS A 309 10.77 32.10 -20.00
CA LYS A 309 11.95 32.91 -19.69
C LYS A 309 13.02 32.07 -19.00
N LYS A 310 14.28 32.40 -19.26
CA LYS A 310 15.43 31.73 -18.66
C LYS A 310 16.01 32.50 -17.46
N ILE A 311 16.55 31.78 -16.48
CA ILE A 311 17.43 32.32 -15.47
C ILE A 311 18.67 32.89 -16.17
N ILE A 312 19.10 34.09 -15.77
CA ILE A 312 20.28 34.75 -16.32
C ILE A 312 21.55 34.13 -15.71
N GLY A 313 21.51 33.86 -14.41
CA GLY A 313 22.58 33.18 -13.68
C GLY A 313 22.41 33.26 -12.17
N LYS A 314 23.29 32.56 -11.45
CA LYS A 314 23.42 32.67 -9.99
C LYS A 314 23.85 34.09 -9.60
N HIS A 315 23.13 34.69 -8.67
CA HIS A 315 23.48 36.01 -8.16
C HIS A 315 24.64 35.89 -7.16
N ILE A 316 25.82 36.41 -7.53
CA ILE A 316 27.03 36.37 -6.71
C ILE A 316 27.20 37.74 -6.04
N ALA A 317 26.52 37.94 -4.91
CA ALA A 317 26.78 39.06 -4.02
C ALA A 317 26.90 38.55 -2.58
N THR A 318 27.89 39.05 -1.85
CA THR A 318 28.22 38.64 -0.47
C THR A 318 27.29 39.20 0.61
N ASP A 319 26.35 40.07 0.25
CA ASP A 319 25.47 40.76 1.21
C ASP A 319 23.99 40.43 0.94
N PHE A 320 23.58 39.22 1.32
CA PHE A 320 22.15 38.88 1.40
C PHE A 320 21.51 39.28 2.74
N GLU A 321 22.28 39.81 3.71
CA GLU A 321 21.73 40.20 5.02
C GLU A 321 20.92 41.50 5.03
N ASN A 322 20.84 42.23 3.90
CA ASN A 322 19.94 43.37 3.78
C ASN A 322 18.76 43.13 2.82
N TYR A 323 18.46 41.86 2.48
CA TYR A 323 17.26 41.48 1.73
C TYR A 323 16.40 40.42 2.43
#